data_AF-A0AAN9A5C5-F1
#
_entry.id   AF-A0AAN9A5C5-F1
#
_cell.length_a   1.000
_cell.length_b   1.000
_cell.length_c   1.000
_cell.angle_alpha   90.00
_cell.angle_beta   90.00
_cell.angle_gamma   90.00
#
_symmetry.space_group_name_H-M   'P 1'
#
loop_
_entity.id
_entity.type
_entity.pdbx_description
1 polymer ?
#
loop_
_entity_poly.entity_id
_entity_poly.type
_entity_poly.pdbx_seq_one_letter_code
_entity_poly.pdbx_strand_id
1 'polypeptide(L)'
;KLWFLHVWPSLQQEMRTQEVLAAVLQPILQLISNITTDEYENIILPHFRTVFNMNKSIQASVTLLENIHIILDKTPSEDVATDILPIIYSGLESTTVQVQVAAVVAASNASEYLDVEAIKKTVLPRTKDIYEKNPTDIALCLTVLGCIEKILDKLERTAIIDDVLPILNDVKLQDADVTVKVVNIYRLMLGVKKFGLSVNLLATKILPSLLPLTVSPSLNLIQFSFLLQTIHEMLDHIDKLVFINRLMLFRQQRNKLKLDDLSIASSPGEKKLLRHQLSSDNMNLSPFSPVPNVRIQDTRMSSSAEDFLSRRGSSGISFLGQSFSGNSRH
;
A
#
# COMPACT_ATOMS: atom_id res chain seq x y z
N LYS A 1 -45.00 22.12 6.28
CA LYS A 1 -45.05 21.00 5.31
C LYS A 1 -46.02 19.93 5.83
N LEU A 2 -46.90 19.37 5.00
CA LEU A 2 -47.94 18.38 5.42
C LEU A 2 -47.35 17.15 6.14
N TRP A 3 -46.10 16.78 5.85
CA TRP A 3 -45.42 15.65 6.48
C TRP A 3 -45.21 15.81 7.99
N PHE A 4 -44.95 17.02 8.50
CA PHE A 4 -44.80 17.25 9.95
C PHE A 4 -46.14 17.17 10.71
N LEU A 5 -47.26 17.36 10.03
CA LEU A 5 -48.60 17.34 10.63
C LEU A 5 -49.23 15.94 10.65
N HIS A 6 -48.97 15.12 9.62
CA HIS A 6 -49.65 13.83 9.47
C HIS A 6 -48.72 12.61 9.52
N VAL A 7 -47.46 12.75 9.12
CA VAL A 7 -46.53 11.62 8.99
C VAL A 7 -45.58 11.55 10.18
N TRP A 8 -44.99 12.69 10.57
CA TRP A 8 -44.04 12.76 11.68
C TRP A 8 -44.60 12.30 13.04
N PRO A 9 -45.82 12.69 13.47
CA PRO A 9 -46.34 12.26 14.77
C PRO A 9 -46.54 10.73 14.86
N SER A 10 -46.98 10.10 13.76
CA SER A 10 -47.13 8.65 13.67
C SER A 10 -45.78 7.95 13.71
N LEU A 11 -44.80 8.43 12.95
CA LEU A 11 -43.43 7.90 12.97
C LEU A 11 -42.80 8.06 14.36
N GLN A 12 -42.97 9.21 15.00
CA GLN A 12 -42.44 9.49 16.35
C GLN A 12 -43.01 8.54 17.40
N GLN A 13 -44.30 8.16 17.29
CA GLN A 13 -44.91 7.19 18.19
C GLN A 13 -44.33 5.79 17.96
N GLU A 14 -44.18 5.38 16.70
CA GLU A 14 -43.64 4.07 16.35
C GLU A 14 -42.13 3.92 16.62
N MET A 15 -41.36 5.01 16.58
CA MET A 15 -39.94 5.05 16.94
C MET A 15 -39.64 4.57 18.37
N ARG A 16 -40.64 4.57 19.26
CA ARG A 16 -40.49 4.09 20.63
C ARG A 16 -40.49 2.57 20.73
N THR A 17 -40.93 1.87 19.69
CA THR A 17 -41.09 0.42 19.68
C THR A 17 -39.90 -0.25 18.99
N GLN A 18 -39.12 -1.01 19.75
CA GLN A 18 -37.88 -1.65 19.26
C GLN A 18 -38.09 -2.59 18.05
N GLU A 19 -39.22 -3.29 17.99
CA GLU A 19 -39.53 -4.26 16.92
C GLU A 19 -39.76 -3.59 15.57
N VAL A 20 -40.38 -2.41 15.57
CA VAL A 20 -40.78 -1.69 14.35
C VAL A 20 -39.73 -0.64 13.95
N LEU A 21 -38.82 -0.30 14.87
CA LEU A 21 -37.84 0.76 14.70
C LEU A 21 -37.05 0.65 13.39
N ALA A 22 -36.61 -0.54 13.00
CA ALA A 22 -35.84 -0.73 11.76
C ALA A 22 -36.65 -0.32 10.50
N ALA A 23 -37.93 -0.70 10.45
CA ALA A 23 -38.81 -0.38 9.33
C ALA A 23 -39.18 1.11 9.30
N VAL A 24 -39.29 1.74 10.48
CA VAL A 24 -39.65 3.14 10.65
C VAL A 24 -38.43 4.06 10.44
N LEU A 25 -37.22 3.57 10.65
CA LEU A 25 -36.01 4.37 10.47
C LEU A 25 -35.81 4.81 9.02
N GLN A 26 -36.08 3.92 8.04
CA GLN A 26 -35.92 4.23 6.62
C GLN A 26 -36.77 5.43 6.15
N PRO A 27 -38.09 5.51 6.40
CA PRO A 27 -38.88 6.68 6.02
C PRO A 27 -38.49 7.93 6.81
N ILE A 28 -38.00 7.80 8.05
CA ILE A 28 -37.49 8.95 8.80
C ILE A 28 -36.20 9.49 8.16
N LEU A 29 -35.27 8.62 7.78
CA LEU A 29 -34.04 9.01 7.10
C LEU A 29 -34.33 9.73 5.77
N GLN A 30 -35.31 9.24 5.01
CA GLN A 30 -35.80 9.93 3.80
C GLN A 30 -36.46 11.28 4.11
N LEU A 31 -37.09 11.42 5.27
CA LEU A 31 -37.62 12.70 5.70
C LEU A 31 -36.48 13.65 6.06
N ILE A 32 -35.48 13.19 6.81
CA ILE A 32 -34.27 13.95 7.20
C ILE A 32 -33.54 14.49 5.97
N SER A 33 -33.43 13.70 4.89
CA SER A 33 -32.77 14.16 3.66
C SER A 33 -33.51 15.32 2.98
N ASN A 34 -34.83 15.43 3.17
CA ASN A 34 -35.70 16.40 2.48
C ASN A 34 -36.04 17.67 3.29
N ILE A 35 -35.55 17.79 4.52
CA ILE A 35 -35.82 18.92 5.42
C ILE A 35 -34.59 19.83 5.57
N THR A 36 -34.81 21.03 6.13
CA THR A 36 -33.72 21.96 6.45
C THR A 36 -33.01 21.56 7.73
N THR A 37 -31.78 22.07 7.94
CA THR A 37 -31.01 21.88 9.17
C THR A 37 -31.77 22.38 10.40
N ASP A 38 -32.42 23.55 10.29
CA ASP A 38 -33.20 24.13 11.38
C ASP A 38 -34.42 23.27 11.75
N GLU A 39 -35.10 22.68 10.75
CA GLU A 39 -36.21 21.76 10.98
C GLU A 39 -35.71 20.46 11.64
N TYR A 40 -34.53 19.97 11.25
CA TYR A 40 -33.92 18.78 11.83
C TYR A 40 -33.57 18.99 13.31
N GLU A 41 -32.87 20.08 13.62
CA GLU A 41 -32.37 20.39 14.96
C GLU A 41 -33.51 20.63 15.96
N ASN A 42 -34.54 21.38 15.56
CA ASN A 42 -35.63 21.74 16.46
C ASN A 42 -36.68 20.63 16.63
N ILE A 43 -36.91 19.80 15.61
CA ILE A 43 -38.04 18.85 15.59
C ILE A 43 -37.56 17.40 15.71
N ILE A 44 -36.53 17.01 14.96
CA ILE A 44 -36.12 15.61 14.80
C ILE A 44 -35.06 15.20 15.82
N LEU A 45 -33.99 15.99 15.96
CA LEU A 45 -32.82 15.67 16.78
C LEU A 45 -33.18 15.34 18.24
N PRO A 46 -34.07 16.07 18.95
CA PRO A 46 -34.43 15.75 20.33
C PRO A 46 -35.06 14.36 20.48
N HIS A 47 -35.84 13.94 19.48
CA HIS A 47 -36.44 12.61 19.43
C HIS A 47 -35.40 11.55 19.03
N PHE A 48 -34.53 11.88 18.08
CA PHE A 48 -33.46 10.98 17.65
C PHE A 48 -32.44 10.69 18.75
N ARG A 49 -32.15 11.64 19.65
CA ARG A 49 -31.35 11.42 20.87
C ARG A 49 -31.91 10.29 21.73
N THR A 50 -33.23 10.18 21.84
CA THR A 50 -33.86 9.06 22.58
C THR A 50 -33.65 7.73 21.85
N VAL A 51 -33.67 7.73 20.51
CA VAL A 51 -33.36 6.56 19.67
C VAL A 51 -31.89 6.15 19.77
N PHE A 52 -30.98 7.11 19.91
CA PHE A 52 -29.56 6.83 20.10
C PHE A 52 -29.29 6.11 21.42
N ASN A 53 -30.00 6.49 22.48
CA ASN A 53 -29.81 5.94 23.83
C ASN A 53 -30.64 4.69 24.15
N MET A 54 -31.68 4.37 23.38
CA MET A 54 -32.47 3.16 23.61
C MET A 54 -31.78 1.89 23.11
N ASN A 55 -32.17 0.74 23.68
CA ASN A 55 -31.78 -0.57 23.18
C ASN A 55 -32.41 -0.81 21.80
N LYS A 56 -31.56 -1.09 20.82
CA LYS A 56 -31.96 -1.29 19.42
C LYS A 56 -31.89 -2.77 19.06
N SER A 57 -32.75 -3.21 18.16
CA SER A 57 -32.57 -4.52 17.51
C SER A 57 -31.31 -4.49 16.63
N ILE A 58 -30.82 -5.66 16.23
CA ILE A 58 -29.65 -5.76 15.33
C ILE A 58 -29.92 -4.99 14.03
N GLN A 59 -31.07 -5.24 13.40
CA GLN A 59 -31.45 -4.59 12.15
C GLN A 59 -31.58 -3.07 12.29
N ALA A 60 -32.21 -2.58 13.37
CA ALA A 60 -32.32 -1.14 13.60
C ALA A 60 -30.93 -0.47 13.77
N SER A 61 -30.00 -1.16 14.43
CA SER A 61 -28.62 -0.67 14.62
C SER A 61 -27.87 -0.61 13.29
N VAL A 62 -27.99 -1.64 12.46
CA VAL A 62 -27.39 -1.69 11.12
C VAL A 62 -27.93 -0.57 10.23
N THR A 63 -29.26 -0.46 10.10
CA THR A 63 -29.89 0.58 9.28
C THR A 63 -29.49 1.98 9.72
N LEU A 64 -29.35 2.21 11.03
CA LEU A 64 -28.90 3.50 11.57
C LEU A 64 -27.44 3.81 11.19
N LEU A 65 -26.55 2.86 11.39
CA LEU A 65 -25.11 3.03 11.14
C LEU A 65 -24.79 3.18 9.65
N GLU A 66 -25.43 2.39 8.78
CA GLU A 66 -25.24 2.50 7.32
C GLU A 66 -25.66 3.87 6.77
N ASN A 67 -26.74 4.43 7.34
CA ASN A 67 -27.29 5.73 6.93
C ASN A 67 -26.84 6.89 7.80
N ILE A 68 -25.79 6.72 8.62
CA ILE A 68 -25.33 7.76 9.53
C ILE A 68 -24.92 9.03 8.79
N HIS A 69 -24.48 8.92 7.54
CA HIS A 69 -24.06 10.07 6.72
C HIS A 69 -25.20 11.08 6.53
N ILE A 70 -26.45 10.63 6.36
CA ILE A 70 -27.62 11.50 6.22
C ILE A 70 -27.86 12.32 7.50
N ILE A 71 -27.64 11.68 8.64
CA ILE A 71 -27.79 12.30 9.97
C ILE A 71 -26.62 13.26 10.20
N LEU A 72 -25.40 12.83 9.89
CA LEU A 72 -24.18 13.59 10.05
C LEU A 72 -24.21 14.90 9.26
N ASP A 73 -24.71 14.87 8.02
CA ASP A 73 -24.84 16.05 7.16
C ASP A 73 -25.79 17.13 7.72
N LYS A 74 -26.71 16.75 8.60
CA LYS A 74 -27.70 17.64 9.22
C LYS A 74 -27.39 17.99 10.67
N THR A 75 -26.51 17.23 11.32
CA THR A 75 -26.20 17.39 12.74
C THR A 75 -25.12 18.48 12.89
N PRO A 76 -25.31 19.47 13.76
CA PRO A 76 -24.28 20.48 14.01
C PRO A 76 -23.03 19.81 14.60
N SER A 77 -21.84 20.28 14.20
CA SER A 77 -20.56 19.65 14.57
C SER A 77 -20.33 19.54 16.08
N GLU A 78 -20.93 20.44 16.87
CA GLU A 78 -20.88 20.43 18.34
C GLU A 78 -21.55 19.18 18.94
N ASP A 79 -22.65 18.74 18.33
CA ASP A 79 -23.45 17.60 18.80
C ASP A 79 -22.95 16.26 18.24
N VAL A 80 -22.15 16.27 17.16
CA VAL A 80 -21.62 15.03 16.53
C VAL A 80 -20.80 14.22 17.53
N ALA A 81 -19.95 14.88 18.32
CA ALA A 81 -19.10 14.21 19.29
C ALA A 81 -19.89 13.59 20.44
N THR A 82 -20.98 14.24 20.88
CA THR A 82 -21.79 13.80 22.03
C THR A 82 -22.86 12.80 21.66
N ASP A 83 -23.47 12.94 20.48
CA ASP A 83 -24.64 12.13 20.07
C ASP A 83 -24.27 11.01 19.10
N ILE A 84 -23.41 11.28 18.11
CA ILE A 84 -23.17 10.36 16.98
C ILE A 84 -21.99 9.42 17.25
N LEU A 85 -20.85 9.94 17.70
CA LEU A 85 -19.65 9.13 17.93
C LEU A 85 -19.87 7.97 18.92
N PRO A 86 -20.61 8.12 20.04
CA PRO A 86 -20.86 7.01 20.96
C PRO A 86 -21.58 5.83 20.30
N ILE A 87 -22.48 6.08 19.35
CA ILE A 87 -23.20 5.03 18.62
C ILE A 87 -22.24 4.26 17.71
N ILE A 88 -21.33 4.98 17.03
CA ILE A 88 -20.31 4.37 16.18
C ILE A 88 -19.38 3.49 17.01
N TYR A 89 -18.87 4.00 18.14
CA TYR A 89 -17.99 3.23 19.02
C TYR A 89 -18.71 2.02 19.62
N SER A 90 -19.95 2.18 20.09
CA SER A 90 -20.77 1.06 20.56
C SER A 90 -20.99 0.00 19.48
N GLY A 91 -21.20 0.42 18.23
CA GLY A 91 -21.33 -0.47 17.08
C GLY A 91 -20.04 -1.26 16.79
N LEU A 92 -18.87 -0.61 16.87
CA LEU A 92 -17.56 -1.25 16.70
C LEU A 92 -17.24 -2.26 17.81
N GLU A 93 -17.76 -2.04 19.01
CA GLU A 93 -17.58 -2.95 20.15
C GLU A 93 -18.59 -4.10 20.20
N SER A 94 -19.62 -4.08 19.34
CA SER A 94 -20.65 -5.11 19.27
C SER A 94 -20.07 -6.50 18.97
N THR A 95 -20.75 -7.55 19.43
CA THR A 95 -20.38 -8.95 19.11
C THR A 95 -20.92 -9.42 17.77
N THR A 96 -21.82 -8.64 17.15
CA THR A 96 -22.51 -9.01 15.91
C THR A 96 -21.78 -8.44 14.70
N VAL A 97 -21.31 -9.30 13.80
CA VAL A 97 -20.52 -8.91 12.62
C VAL A 97 -21.25 -7.88 11.74
N GLN A 98 -22.56 -8.05 11.51
CA GLN A 98 -23.33 -7.09 10.71
C GLN A 98 -23.32 -5.67 11.31
N VAL A 99 -23.43 -5.56 12.64
CA VAL A 99 -23.37 -4.27 13.34
C VAL A 99 -21.97 -3.68 13.26
N GLN A 100 -20.94 -4.52 13.42
CA GLN A 100 -19.54 -4.10 13.31
C GLN A 100 -19.21 -3.56 11.92
N VAL A 101 -19.63 -4.24 10.85
CA VAL A 101 -19.41 -3.79 9.46
C VAL A 101 -20.11 -2.46 9.21
N ALA A 102 -21.38 -2.32 9.63
CA ALA A 102 -22.10 -1.06 9.53
C ALA A 102 -21.42 0.06 10.34
N ALA A 103 -20.86 -0.26 11.50
CA ALA A 103 -20.11 0.69 12.32
C ALA A 103 -18.78 1.13 11.66
N VAL A 104 -18.12 0.25 10.90
CA VAL A 104 -16.93 0.62 10.10
C VAL A 104 -17.31 1.58 8.97
N VAL A 105 -18.44 1.35 8.28
CA VAL A 105 -18.98 2.31 7.29
C VAL A 105 -19.25 3.65 7.95
N ALA A 106 -19.92 3.62 9.11
CA ALA A 106 -20.24 4.82 9.88
C ALA A 106 -18.99 5.60 10.29
N ALA A 107 -17.96 4.90 10.80
CA ALA A 107 -16.67 5.49 11.16
C ALA A 107 -15.94 6.10 9.95
N SER A 108 -16.07 5.48 8.77
CA SER A 108 -15.50 6.02 7.53
C SER A 108 -16.14 7.35 7.13
N ASN A 109 -17.47 7.45 7.26
CA ASN A 109 -18.23 8.65 6.96
C ASN A 109 -17.98 9.76 8.00
N ALA A 110 -17.86 9.40 9.27
CA ALA A 110 -17.53 10.33 10.35
C ALA A 110 -16.01 10.57 10.52
N SER A 111 -15.19 10.14 9.55
CA SER A 111 -13.73 10.16 9.68
C SER A 111 -13.16 11.53 9.95
N GLU A 112 -13.80 12.62 9.51
CA GLU A 112 -13.39 14.01 9.78
C GLU A 112 -13.47 14.38 11.27
N TYR A 113 -14.52 13.91 11.95
CA TYR A 113 -14.80 14.17 13.37
C TYR A 113 -14.07 13.24 14.33
N LEU A 114 -13.46 12.16 13.82
CA LEU A 114 -12.70 11.21 14.64
C LEU A 114 -11.33 11.76 15.01
N ASP A 115 -11.03 11.75 16.31
CA ASP A 115 -9.70 12.05 16.83
C ASP A 115 -8.68 10.95 16.49
N VAL A 116 -7.43 11.36 16.32
CA VAL A 116 -6.32 10.46 15.99
C VAL A 116 -6.19 9.32 17.01
N GLU A 117 -6.40 9.63 18.29
CA GLU A 117 -6.33 8.62 19.37
C GLU A 117 -7.44 7.57 19.26
N ALA A 118 -8.67 7.98 18.99
CA ALA A 118 -9.80 7.08 18.80
C ALA A 118 -9.63 6.21 17.56
N ILE A 119 -9.09 6.77 16.47
CA ILE A 119 -8.77 5.98 15.26
C ILE A 119 -7.77 4.88 15.60
N LYS A 120 -6.69 5.22 16.33
CA LYS A 120 -5.59 4.30 16.62
C LYS A 120 -5.97 3.23 17.65
N LYS A 121 -6.75 3.58 18.67
CA LYS A 121 -7.09 2.69 19.79
C LYS A 121 -8.39 1.92 19.59
N THR A 122 -9.32 2.43 18.79
CA THR A 122 -10.66 1.87 18.66
C THR A 122 -10.95 1.46 17.22
N VAL A 123 -10.89 2.38 16.26
CA VAL A 123 -11.37 2.11 14.89
C VAL A 123 -10.46 1.12 14.15
N LEU A 124 -9.16 1.39 14.13
CA LEU A 124 -8.18 0.57 13.42
C LEU A 124 -8.10 -0.88 13.94
N PRO A 125 -7.95 -1.16 15.25
CA PRO A 125 -7.88 -2.53 15.74
C PRO A 125 -9.18 -3.30 15.48
N ARG A 126 -10.36 -2.66 15.66
CA ARG A 126 -11.64 -3.32 15.39
C ARG A 126 -11.83 -3.61 13.90
N THR A 127 -11.42 -2.69 13.04
CA THR A 127 -11.46 -2.87 11.57
C THR A 127 -10.60 -4.07 11.15
N LYS A 128 -9.41 -4.21 11.74
CA LYS A 128 -8.51 -5.35 11.52
C LYS A 128 -9.14 -6.67 12.00
N ASP A 129 -9.67 -6.70 13.22
CA ASP A 129 -10.32 -7.89 13.78
C ASP A 129 -11.50 -8.39 12.91
N ILE A 130 -12.27 -7.48 12.32
CA ILE A 130 -13.41 -7.81 11.45
C ILE A 130 -12.92 -8.49 10.16
N TYR A 131 -11.84 -7.97 9.58
CA TYR A 131 -11.21 -8.54 8.38
C TYR A 131 -10.61 -9.93 8.67
N GLU A 132 -9.84 -10.08 9.76
CA GLU A 132 -9.20 -11.35 10.14
C GLU A 132 -10.22 -12.47 10.40
N LYS A 133 -11.41 -12.14 10.92
CA LYS A 133 -12.49 -13.10 11.16
C LYS A 133 -13.19 -13.56 9.87
N ASN A 134 -13.24 -12.72 8.84
CA ASN A 134 -14.01 -12.98 7.61
C ASN A 134 -13.25 -12.58 6.33
N PRO A 135 -12.05 -13.12 6.06
CA PRO A 135 -11.20 -12.67 4.95
C PRO A 135 -11.74 -13.08 3.56
N THR A 136 -12.75 -13.95 3.50
CA THR A 136 -13.36 -14.42 2.25
C THR A 136 -14.52 -13.56 1.78
N ASP A 137 -15.03 -12.65 2.62
CA ASP A 137 -16.15 -11.78 2.26
C ASP A 137 -15.65 -10.53 1.53
N ILE A 138 -15.94 -10.47 0.24
CA ILE A 138 -15.51 -9.40 -0.67
C ILE A 138 -16.14 -8.05 -0.26
N ALA A 139 -17.42 -8.04 0.12
CA ALA A 139 -18.13 -6.81 0.47
C ALA A 139 -17.61 -6.22 1.79
N LEU A 140 -17.34 -7.08 2.76
CA LEU A 140 -16.68 -6.71 4.01
C LEU A 140 -15.25 -6.21 3.75
N CYS A 141 -14.49 -6.88 2.89
CA CYS A 141 -13.14 -6.46 2.51
C CYS A 141 -13.14 -5.04 1.90
N LEU A 142 -14.05 -4.75 0.96
CA LEU A 142 -14.20 -3.42 0.38
C LEU A 142 -14.55 -2.35 1.43
N THR A 143 -15.39 -2.70 2.40
CA THR A 143 -15.78 -1.81 3.50
C THR A 143 -14.58 -1.48 4.40
N VAL A 144 -13.81 -2.50 4.79
CA VAL A 144 -12.58 -2.36 5.59
C VAL A 144 -11.55 -1.50 4.85
N LEU A 145 -11.28 -1.80 3.59
CA LEU A 145 -10.35 -1.04 2.76
C LEU A 145 -10.83 0.40 2.56
N GLY A 146 -12.13 0.62 2.39
CA GLY A 146 -12.73 1.96 2.33
C GLY A 146 -12.53 2.78 3.59
N CYS A 147 -12.66 2.15 4.76
CA CYS A 147 -12.37 2.79 6.05
C CYS A 147 -10.90 3.17 6.15
N ILE A 148 -10.00 2.22 5.85
CA ILE A 148 -8.55 2.43 5.86
C ILE A 148 -8.17 3.61 4.95
N GLU A 149 -8.72 3.67 3.74
CA GLU A 149 -8.47 4.76 2.80
C GLU A 149 -8.81 6.14 3.40
N LYS A 150 -9.93 6.26 4.11
CA LYS A 150 -10.39 7.52 4.71
C LYS A 150 -9.60 7.94 5.94
N ILE A 151 -9.18 7.00 6.78
CA ILE A 151 -8.43 7.30 8.01
C ILE A 151 -6.92 7.42 7.76
N LEU A 152 -6.43 7.04 6.58
CA LEU A 152 -5.01 6.91 6.27
C LEU A 152 -4.19 8.17 6.59
N ASP A 153 -4.70 9.35 6.26
CA ASP A 153 -3.99 10.63 6.46
C ASP A 153 -3.78 10.99 7.94
N LYS A 154 -4.65 10.47 8.80
CA LYS A 154 -4.63 10.66 10.25
C LYS A 154 -3.69 9.67 10.96
N LEU A 155 -3.24 8.62 10.28
CA LEU A 155 -2.35 7.61 10.86
C LEU A 155 -0.87 8.06 10.84
N GLU A 156 -0.12 7.56 11.83
CA GLU A 156 1.33 7.69 11.90
C GLU A 156 2.02 6.53 11.17
N ARG A 157 3.29 6.74 10.81
CA ARG A 157 4.11 5.75 10.10
C ARG A 157 4.13 4.36 10.74
N THR A 158 4.21 4.28 12.07
CA THR A 158 4.28 3.00 12.80
C THR A 158 2.99 2.19 12.62
N ALA A 159 1.84 2.80 12.89
CA ALA A 159 0.53 2.16 12.71
C ALA A 159 0.30 1.70 11.26
N ILE A 160 0.77 2.47 10.27
CA ILE A 160 0.64 2.08 8.87
C ILE A 160 1.47 0.83 8.57
N ILE A 161 2.69 0.76 9.10
CA ILE A 161 3.58 -0.38 8.86
C ILE A 161 3.10 -1.63 9.59
N ASP A 162 2.63 -1.48 10.82
CA ASP A 162 2.32 -2.60 11.70
C ASP A 162 0.88 -3.12 11.54
N ASP A 163 -0.07 -2.26 11.14
CA ASP A 163 -1.49 -2.63 11.04
C ASP A 163 -2.04 -2.56 9.62
N VAL A 164 -1.76 -1.48 8.87
CA VAL A 164 -2.35 -1.29 7.54
C VAL A 164 -1.67 -2.16 6.47
N LEU A 165 -0.34 -2.17 6.43
CA LEU A 165 0.42 -2.93 5.43
C LEU A 165 0.16 -4.43 5.49
N PRO A 166 0.07 -5.10 6.67
CA PRO A 166 -0.23 -6.52 6.72
C PRO A 166 -1.58 -6.85 6.10
N ILE A 167 -2.61 -6.03 6.36
CA ILE A 167 -3.95 -6.21 5.76
C ILE A 167 -3.84 -6.11 4.23
N LEU A 168 -3.18 -5.07 3.70
CA LEU A 168 -3.03 -4.89 2.25
C LEU A 168 -2.25 -6.01 1.55
N ASN A 169 -1.31 -6.66 2.26
CA ASN A 169 -0.54 -7.79 1.72
C ASN A 169 -1.29 -9.12 1.81
N ASP A 170 -2.19 -9.27 2.77
CA ASP A 170 -2.98 -10.49 2.97
C ASP A 170 -4.21 -10.54 2.04
N VAL A 171 -4.75 -9.39 1.66
CA VAL A 171 -5.92 -9.29 0.77
C VAL A 171 -5.70 -10.03 -0.55
N LYS A 172 -6.61 -10.95 -0.85
CA LYS A 172 -6.62 -11.70 -2.12
C LYS A 172 -7.12 -10.80 -3.25
N LEU A 173 -6.21 -10.42 -4.15
CA LEU A 173 -6.46 -9.56 -5.29
C LEU A 173 -7.08 -10.37 -6.47
N GLN A 174 -8.22 -11.02 -6.24
CA GLN A 174 -8.96 -11.77 -7.26
C GLN A 174 -10.03 -10.91 -7.92
N ASP A 175 -10.75 -10.12 -7.12
CA ASP A 175 -11.79 -9.22 -7.59
C ASP A 175 -11.22 -7.90 -8.09
N ALA A 176 -11.86 -7.39 -9.16
CA ALA A 176 -11.45 -6.15 -9.80
C ALA A 176 -11.61 -4.93 -8.87
N ASP A 177 -12.73 -4.84 -8.15
CA ASP A 177 -13.02 -3.73 -7.26
C ASP A 177 -12.06 -3.67 -6.07
N VAL A 178 -11.76 -4.84 -5.48
CA VAL A 178 -10.78 -4.97 -4.38
C VAL A 178 -9.40 -4.57 -4.87
N THR A 179 -9.02 -5.03 -6.07
CA THR A 179 -7.72 -4.68 -6.68
C THR A 179 -7.59 -3.17 -6.87
N VAL A 180 -8.58 -2.52 -7.46
CA VAL A 180 -8.57 -1.06 -7.66
C VAL A 180 -8.47 -0.32 -6.32
N LYS A 181 -9.20 -0.79 -5.30
CA LYS A 181 -9.18 -0.18 -3.97
C LYS A 181 -7.80 -0.27 -3.31
N VAL A 182 -7.18 -1.45 -3.33
CA VAL A 182 -5.82 -1.66 -2.79
C VAL A 182 -4.78 -0.85 -3.55
N VAL A 183 -4.86 -0.82 -4.88
CA VAL A 183 -3.95 -0.01 -5.72
C VAL A 183 -4.11 1.48 -5.41
N ASN A 184 -5.33 1.96 -5.21
CA ASN A 184 -5.57 3.36 -4.85
C ASN A 184 -4.97 3.70 -3.48
N ILE A 185 -5.10 2.81 -2.48
CA ILE A 185 -4.46 3.00 -1.17
C ILE A 185 -2.94 3.05 -1.32
N TYR A 186 -2.33 2.15 -2.09
CA TYR A 186 -0.89 2.21 -2.34
C TYR A 186 -0.47 3.52 -3.03
N ARG A 187 -1.25 4.01 -4.00
CA ARG A 187 -0.99 5.30 -4.65
C ARG A 187 -1.05 6.47 -3.67
N LEU A 188 -2.05 6.51 -2.79
CA LEU A 188 -2.13 7.51 -1.72
C LEU A 188 -0.90 7.43 -0.80
N MET A 189 -0.47 6.21 -0.47
CA MET A 189 0.72 6.01 0.35
C MET A 189 2.03 6.47 -0.32
N LEU A 190 2.13 6.40 -1.65
CA LEU A 190 3.30 6.87 -2.39
C LEU A 190 3.38 8.40 -2.46
N GLY A 191 2.23 9.07 -2.52
CA GLY A 191 2.14 10.52 -2.65
C GLY A 191 2.68 11.29 -1.45
N VAL A 192 2.63 10.71 -0.24
CA VAL A 192 2.99 11.42 1.00
C VAL A 192 4.21 10.79 1.67
N LYS A 193 5.30 11.55 1.77
CA LYS A 193 6.55 11.12 2.46
C LYS A 193 6.34 10.69 3.93
N LYS A 194 5.26 11.15 4.56
CA LYS A 194 4.84 10.84 5.94
C LYS A 194 4.65 9.34 6.17
N PHE A 195 4.25 8.60 5.14
CA PHE A 195 3.93 7.18 5.26
C PHE A 195 5.15 6.28 5.29
N GLY A 196 6.33 6.80 4.93
CA GLY A 196 7.59 6.10 5.21
C GLY A 196 7.72 4.73 4.53
N LEU A 197 7.07 4.55 3.38
CA LEU A 197 7.26 3.38 2.53
C LEU A 197 8.74 3.28 2.16
N SER A 198 9.40 2.22 2.64
CA SER A 198 10.77 1.95 2.25
C SER A 198 10.81 1.43 0.82
N VAL A 199 11.82 1.86 0.06
CA VAL A 199 12.08 1.36 -1.30
C VAL A 199 12.17 -0.17 -1.31
N ASN A 200 12.74 -0.75 -0.25
CA ASN A 200 12.85 -2.19 -0.06
C ASN A 200 11.48 -2.87 -0.01
N LEU A 201 10.55 -2.36 0.78
CA LEU A 201 9.20 -2.92 0.88
C LEU A 201 8.48 -2.83 -0.48
N LEU A 202 8.61 -1.70 -1.16
CA LEU A 202 8.00 -1.49 -2.47
C LEU A 202 8.52 -2.52 -3.48
N ALA A 203 9.84 -2.70 -3.56
CA ALA A 203 10.47 -3.62 -4.50
C ALA A 203 10.28 -5.11 -4.16
N THR A 204 10.18 -5.47 -2.88
CA THR A 204 10.19 -6.89 -2.44
C THR A 204 8.82 -7.47 -2.12
N LYS A 205 7.83 -6.64 -1.77
CA LYS A 205 6.50 -7.08 -1.36
C LYS A 205 5.42 -6.55 -2.29
N ILE A 206 5.33 -5.23 -2.42
CA ILE A 206 4.21 -4.55 -3.09
C ILE A 206 4.26 -4.72 -4.62
N LEU A 207 5.42 -4.44 -5.25
CA LEU A 207 5.55 -4.60 -6.70
C LEU A 207 5.37 -6.07 -7.13
N PRO A 208 6.00 -7.06 -6.46
CA PRO A 208 5.80 -8.47 -6.79
C PRO A 208 4.37 -8.96 -6.58
N SER A 209 3.59 -8.38 -5.66
CA SER A 209 2.18 -8.75 -5.49
C SER A 209 1.26 -8.14 -6.55
N LEU A 210 1.60 -6.95 -7.06
CA LEU A 210 0.80 -6.26 -8.08
C LEU A 210 1.12 -6.70 -9.50
N LEU A 211 2.35 -7.11 -9.79
CA LEU A 211 2.80 -7.48 -11.14
C LEU A 211 2.01 -8.65 -11.76
N PRO A 212 1.68 -9.74 -11.05
CA PRO A 212 0.88 -10.83 -11.60
C PRO A 212 -0.52 -10.41 -12.06
N LEU A 213 -1.07 -9.35 -11.48
CA LEU A 213 -2.39 -8.84 -11.83
C LEU A 213 -2.43 -8.21 -13.23
N THR A 214 -1.28 -7.75 -13.74
CA THR A 214 -1.17 -7.21 -15.10
C THR A 214 -1.46 -8.26 -16.18
N VAL A 215 -1.37 -9.54 -15.85
CA VAL A 215 -1.65 -10.66 -16.76
C VAL A 215 -3.01 -11.30 -16.45
N SER A 216 -3.63 -10.93 -15.32
CA SER A 216 -4.92 -11.50 -14.91
C SER A 216 -6.07 -10.97 -15.77
N PRO A 217 -6.97 -11.83 -16.28
CA PRO A 217 -8.07 -11.41 -17.15
C PRO A 217 -9.25 -10.76 -16.40
N SER A 218 -9.17 -10.61 -15.08
CA SER A 218 -10.27 -10.09 -14.25
C SER A 218 -10.44 -8.57 -14.32
N LEU A 219 -9.48 -7.84 -14.89
CA LEU A 219 -9.46 -6.37 -14.91
C LEU A 219 -10.02 -5.79 -16.22
N ASN A 220 -10.87 -4.78 -16.10
CA ASN A 220 -11.32 -3.96 -17.23
C ASN A 220 -10.19 -3.02 -17.70
N LEU A 221 -10.24 -2.52 -18.94
CA LEU A 221 -9.22 -1.64 -19.54
C LEU A 221 -8.88 -0.42 -18.67
N ILE A 222 -9.89 0.22 -18.07
CA ILE A 222 -9.70 1.38 -17.20
C ILE A 222 -8.93 0.98 -15.92
N GLN A 223 -9.31 -0.15 -15.32
CA GLN A 223 -8.69 -0.66 -14.10
C GLN A 223 -7.27 -1.16 -14.36
N PHE A 224 -7.04 -1.79 -15.51
CA PHE A 224 -5.71 -2.20 -15.98
C PHE A 224 -4.82 -0.98 -16.22
N SER A 225 -5.31 0.05 -16.91
CA SER A 225 -4.59 1.30 -17.11
C SER A 225 -4.23 1.97 -15.78
N PHE A 226 -5.14 1.94 -14.81
CA PHE A 226 -4.92 2.48 -13.47
C PHE A 226 -3.85 1.71 -12.70
N LEU A 227 -3.89 0.37 -12.76
CA LEU A 227 -2.88 -0.51 -12.18
C LEU A 227 -1.50 -0.22 -12.79
N LEU A 228 -1.41 -0.18 -14.13
CA LEU A 228 -0.15 0.02 -14.83
C LEU A 228 0.45 1.40 -14.55
N GLN A 229 -0.38 2.44 -14.52
CA GLN A 229 0.03 3.79 -14.13
C GLN A 229 0.63 3.81 -12.71
N THR A 230 -0.04 3.14 -11.76
CA THR A 230 0.44 3.07 -10.38
C THR A 230 1.76 2.28 -10.28
N ILE A 231 1.91 1.18 -11.03
CA ILE A 231 3.17 0.42 -11.10
C ILE A 231 4.30 1.28 -11.66
N HIS A 232 4.05 2.04 -12.73
CA HIS A 232 5.05 2.96 -13.28
C HIS A 232 5.43 4.05 -12.28
N GLU A 233 4.46 4.63 -11.57
CA GLU A 233 4.74 5.60 -10.51
C GLU A 233 5.60 4.98 -9.40
N MET A 234 5.30 3.75 -8.97
CA MET A 234 6.13 3.01 -8.01
C MET A 234 7.55 2.81 -8.52
N LEU A 235 7.71 2.39 -9.77
CA LEU A 235 9.02 2.20 -10.39
C LEU A 235 9.78 3.51 -10.51
N ASP A 236 9.15 4.61 -10.92
CA ASP A 236 9.77 5.93 -10.95
C ASP A 236 10.24 6.39 -9.56
N HIS A 237 9.44 6.10 -8.53
CA HIS A 237 9.81 6.38 -7.14
C HIS A 237 11.03 5.54 -6.69
N ILE A 238 11.08 4.25 -7.06
CA ILE A 238 12.23 3.38 -6.83
C ILE A 238 13.45 3.91 -7.59
N ASP A 239 13.31 4.18 -8.89
CA ASP A 239 14.39 4.62 -9.76
C ASP A 239 14.98 5.94 -9.27
N LYS A 240 14.17 6.95 -8.95
CA LYS A 240 14.65 8.21 -8.37
C LYS A 240 15.45 7.97 -7.08
N LEU A 241 14.95 7.14 -6.17
CA LEU A 241 15.60 6.91 -4.87
C LEU A 241 16.83 6.00 -4.95
N VAL A 242 16.80 4.94 -5.76
CA VAL A 242 17.93 4.04 -6.02
C VAL A 242 19.02 4.79 -6.78
N PHE A 243 18.64 5.56 -7.81
CA PHE A 243 19.58 6.39 -8.56
C PHE A 243 20.23 7.46 -7.69
N ILE A 244 19.47 8.15 -6.83
CA ILE A 244 20.02 9.10 -5.85
C ILE A 244 20.97 8.42 -4.86
N ASN A 245 20.61 7.26 -4.31
CA ASN A 245 21.49 6.51 -3.41
C ASN A 245 22.78 6.07 -4.11
N ARG A 246 22.68 5.60 -5.35
CA ARG A 246 23.83 5.18 -6.15
C ARG A 246 24.72 6.39 -6.50
N LEU A 247 24.13 7.53 -6.85
CA LEU A 247 24.84 8.80 -7.04
C LEU A 247 25.51 9.32 -5.76
N MET A 248 24.85 9.20 -4.60
CA MET A 248 25.47 9.55 -3.31
C MET A 248 26.66 8.65 -3.00
N LEU A 249 26.56 7.34 -3.22
CA LEU A 249 27.69 6.42 -3.06
C LEU A 249 28.84 6.78 -4.02
N PHE A 250 28.55 7.06 -5.29
CA PHE A 250 29.55 7.53 -6.24
C PHE A 250 30.19 8.86 -5.82
N ARG A 251 29.42 9.80 -5.25
CA ARG A 251 29.95 11.07 -4.70
C ARG A 251 30.81 10.84 -3.45
N GLN A 252 30.41 9.96 -2.55
CA GLN A 252 31.19 9.64 -1.35
C GLN A 252 32.50 8.94 -1.70
N GLN A 253 32.49 8.01 -2.67
CA GLN A 253 33.72 7.41 -3.19
C GLN A 253 34.63 8.47 -3.82
N ARG A 254 34.09 9.40 -4.62
CA ARG A 254 34.88 10.52 -5.16
C ARG A 254 35.43 11.44 -4.09
N ASN A 255 34.67 11.72 -3.03
CA ASN A 255 35.14 12.57 -1.94
C ASN A 255 36.21 11.86 -1.08
N LYS A 256 36.10 10.55 -0.87
CA LYS A 256 37.16 9.73 -0.25
C LYS A 256 38.45 9.75 -1.07
N LEU A 257 38.35 9.53 -2.39
CA LEU A 257 39.51 9.58 -3.28
C LEU A 257 40.18 10.96 -3.30
N LYS A 258 39.41 12.05 -3.23
CA LYS A 258 39.97 13.42 -3.13
C LYS A 258 40.67 13.69 -1.80
N LEU A 259 40.14 13.16 -0.69
CA LEU A 259 40.77 13.25 0.64
C LEU A 259 42.06 12.42 0.70
N ASP A 260 42.07 11.23 0.09
CA ASP A 260 43.26 10.39 -0.03
C ASP A 260 44.32 11.06 -0.93
N ASP A 261 43.94 11.62 -2.08
CA ASP A 261 44.85 12.40 -2.95
C ASP A 261 45.44 13.63 -2.23
N LEU A 262 44.63 14.35 -1.44
CA LEU A 262 45.11 15.48 -0.63
C LEU A 262 46.05 15.02 0.50
N SER A 263 45.79 13.86 1.11
CA SER A 263 46.68 13.27 2.12
C SER A 263 48.02 12.82 1.51
N ILE A 264 48.00 12.28 0.28
CA ILE A 264 49.21 11.90 -0.47
C ILE A 264 49.99 13.14 -0.93
N ALA A 265 49.29 14.20 -1.33
CA ALA A 265 49.89 15.49 -1.73
C ALA A 265 50.44 16.31 -0.54
N SER A 266 50.03 16.00 0.69
CA SER A 266 50.52 16.67 1.91
C SER A 266 51.80 16.08 2.49
N SER A 267 52.37 15.03 1.88
CA SER A 267 53.72 14.55 2.22
C SER A 267 54.77 15.28 1.34
N PRO A 268 55.57 16.21 1.90
CA PRO A 268 56.52 16.97 1.12
C PRO A 268 57.81 16.17 0.96
N GLY A 269 57.98 15.54 -0.21
CA GLY A 269 59.29 15.05 -0.62
C GLY A 269 59.22 13.75 -1.41
N GLU A 270 59.17 13.86 -2.75
CA GLU A 270 60.22 13.37 -3.65
C GLU A 270 59.70 13.38 -5.10
N LYS A 271 60.45 14.09 -5.95
CA LYS A 271 60.19 14.24 -7.38
C LYS A 271 60.28 12.88 -8.06
N LYS A 272 59.15 12.28 -8.46
CA LYS A 272 59.16 11.06 -9.27
C LYS A 272 59.36 11.39 -10.75
N LEU A 273 60.61 11.26 -11.20
CA LEU A 273 61.02 11.34 -12.60
C LEU A 273 60.27 10.31 -13.46
N LEU A 274 59.77 10.77 -14.60
CA LEU A 274 59.24 9.96 -15.70
C LEU A 274 60.31 8.94 -16.14
N ARG A 275 60.06 7.65 -15.94
CA ARG A 275 60.96 6.58 -16.37
C ARG A 275 60.24 5.64 -17.34
N HIS A 276 60.51 5.85 -18.62
CA HIS A 276 60.25 4.92 -19.71
C HIS A 276 61.32 3.80 -19.65
N GLN A 277 60.94 2.55 -19.35
CA GLN A 277 61.77 1.34 -19.45
C GLN A 277 60.80 0.22 -19.89
N LEU A 278 60.72 -0.15 -21.17
CA LEU A 278 61.50 -1.22 -21.81
C LEU A 278 61.81 -2.39 -20.87
N SER A 279 61.19 -3.54 -21.16
CA SER A 279 61.25 -4.82 -20.47
C SER A 279 62.67 -5.38 -20.31
N SER A 280 62.98 -5.94 -19.14
CA SER A 280 63.56 -7.30 -19.00
C SER A 280 63.56 -7.72 -17.53
N ASP A 281 63.14 -8.96 -17.30
CA ASP A 281 63.53 -9.89 -16.24
C ASP A 281 64.16 -9.32 -14.96
N ASN A 282 63.41 -9.38 -13.86
CA ASN A 282 63.99 -9.91 -12.62
C ASN A 282 62.89 -10.45 -11.69
N MET A 283 62.73 -11.78 -11.70
CA MET A 283 62.09 -12.54 -10.64
C MET A 283 62.88 -12.33 -9.35
N ASN A 284 62.25 -11.78 -8.31
CA ASN A 284 62.75 -11.94 -6.95
C ASN A 284 61.59 -12.29 -6.01
N LEU A 285 61.42 -13.60 -5.83
CA LEU A 285 60.56 -14.22 -4.84
C LEU A 285 61.06 -13.84 -3.44
N SER A 286 60.18 -13.26 -2.62
CA SER A 286 60.40 -13.15 -1.17
C SER A 286 59.50 -14.17 -0.44
N PRO A 287 59.98 -14.76 0.67
CA PRO A 287 59.57 -16.09 1.11
C PRO A 287 58.28 -16.11 1.92
N PHE A 288 57.50 -17.17 1.69
CA PHE A 288 56.57 -17.86 2.59
C PHE A 288 56.19 -17.20 3.94
N SER A 289 54.89 -16.95 4.11
CA SER A 289 54.20 -17.20 5.39
C SER A 289 53.07 -18.21 5.14
N PRO A 290 53.02 -19.34 5.85
CA PRO A 290 52.08 -20.42 5.55
C PRO A 290 50.71 -20.16 6.18
N VAL A 291 49.67 -20.11 5.35
CA VAL A 291 48.29 -20.30 5.81
C VAL A 291 48.08 -21.82 5.99
N PRO A 292 47.62 -22.31 7.15
CA PRO A 292 47.40 -23.73 7.33
C PRO A 292 46.23 -24.21 6.45
N ASN A 293 46.42 -25.36 5.80
CA ASN A 293 45.39 -26.21 5.20
C ASN A 293 44.87 -25.93 3.78
N VAL A 294 45.66 -25.30 2.89
CA VAL A 294 45.32 -25.21 1.47
C VAL A 294 46.44 -25.77 0.59
N ARG A 295 46.18 -26.93 -0.02
CA ARG A 295 47.05 -27.57 -1.02
C ARG A 295 46.55 -27.14 -2.40
N ILE A 296 47.23 -26.19 -3.03
CA ILE A 296 46.96 -25.82 -4.44
C ILE A 296 48.09 -26.39 -5.30
N GLN A 297 47.66 -27.25 -6.23
CA GLN A 297 48.45 -28.02 -7.17
C GLN A 297 48.58 -27.23 -8.49
N ASP A 298 49.81 -27.11 -8.98
CA ASP A 298 50.23 -26.78 -10.34
C ASP A 298 50.00 -25.35 -10.88
N THR A 299 51.03 -24.52 -10.71
CA THR A 299 51.30 -23.29 -11.47
C THR A 299 52.14 -23.59 -12.71
N ARG A 300 51.52 -24.07 -13.80
CA ARG A 300 52.09 -24.01 -15.15
C ARG A 300 50.98 -24.01 -16.18
N MET A 301 50.60 -22.82 -16.65
CA MET A 301 50.15 -22.53 -18.02
C MET A 301 49.77 -21.04 -18.08
N SER A 302 50.77 -20.16 -18.11
CA SER A 302 50.59 -18.79 -18.59
C SER A 302 50.71 -18.83 -20.12
N SER A 303 49.58 -18.86 -20.82
CA SER A 303 49.53 -18.68 -22.27
C SER A 303 49.31 -17.19 -22.56
N SER A 304 50.32 -16.53 -23.10
CA SER A 304 50.31 -15.12 -23.46
C SER A 304 49.52 -14.86 -24.74
N ALA A 305 48.72 -13.79 -24.73
CA ALA A 305 47.78 -13.39 -25.79
C ALA A 305 48.44 -12.81 -27.06
N GLU A 306 49.73 -13.05 -27.31
CA GLU A 306 50.45 -12.54 -28.49
C GLU A 306 50.53 -13.54 -29.65
N ASP A 307 50.05 -14.77 -29.48
CA ASP A 307 50.11 -15.83 -30.50
C ASP A 307 48.87 -15.89 -31.43
N PHE A 308 47.92 -14.95 -31.30
CA PHE A 308 46.66 -14.97 -32.06
C PHE A 308 46.63 -14.10 -33.33
N LEU A 309 47.67 -13.28 -33.59
CA LEU A 309 47.65 -12.28 -34.67
C LEU A 309 48.64 -12.53 -35.82
N SER A 310 49.33 -13.66 -35.82
CA SER A 310 50.37 -13.99 -36.80
C SER A 310 50.04 -15.20 -37.67
N ARG A 311 48.82 -15.28 -38.22
CA ARG A 311 48.56 -16.08 -39.43
C ARG A 311 47.52 -15.43 -40.34
N ARG A 312 48.05 -14.45 -41.05
CA ARG A 312 47.51 -13.78 -42.24
C ARG A 312 47.04 -14.78 -43.31
N GLY A 313 45.81 -14.59 -43.79
CA GLY A 313 45.54 -14.36 -45.22
C GLY A 313 45.42 -15.56 -46.18
N SER A 314 44.20 -15.67 -46.72
CA SER A 314 43.86 -15.86 -48.14
C SER A 314 43.82 -17.26 -48.76
N SER A 315 42.84 -17.42 -49.67
CA SER A 315 42.52 -18.53 -50.61
C SER A 315 41.82 -19.74 -49.97
N GLY A 316 40.68 -20.26 -50.43
CA GLY A 316 39.86 -20.02 -51.62
C GLY A 316 38.92 -21.22 -51.81
N ILE A 317 37.67 -20.93 -52.17
CA ILE A 317 36.88 -21.64 -53.19
C ILE A 317 36.13 -22.94 -52.80
N SER A 318 34.84 -22.94 -53.23
CA SER A 318 33.93 -24.06 -53.53
C SER A 318 33.25 -24.79 -52.36
N PHE A 319 32.05 -25.36 -52.48
CA PHE A 319 30.83 -25.25 -53.31
C PHE A 319 29.97 -26.45 -52.83
N LEU A 320 28.63 -26.38 -52.96
CA LEU A 320 27.63 -27.47 -52.78
C LEU A 320 27.51 -28.05 -51.35
N GLY A 321 26.32 -28.20 -50.75
CA GLY A 321 25.02 -28.54 -51.31
C GLY A 321 24.73 -30.01 -51.03
N GLN A 322 23.81 -30.32 -50.11
CA GLN A 322 22.76 -31.34 -50.26
C GLN A 322 21.98 -31.59 -48.97
N SER A 323 20.67 -31.63 -49.17
CA SER A 323 19.62 -32.16 -48.30
C SER A 323 19.88 -33.60 -47.86
N PHE A 324 19.39 -33.94 -46.67
CA PHE A 324 18.95 -35.30 -46.37
C PHE A 324 17.53 -35.25 -45.80
N SER A 325 16.59 -35.72 -46.61
CA SER A 325 15.29 -36.24 -46.21
C SER A 325 15.41 -37.76 -45.98
N GLY A 326 14.51 -38.31 -45.17
CA GLY A 326 14.36 -39.74 -44.91
C GLY A 326 14.44 -40.02 -43.40
N ASN A 327 13.53 -40.76 -42.77
CA ASN A 327 12.58 -41.72 -43.31
C ASN A 327 11.48 -42.03 -42.27
N SER A 328 10.36 -42.54 -42.79
CA SER A 328 9.14 -42.96 -42.12
C SER A 328 9.23 -44.23 -41.24
N ARG A 329 8.11 -44.51 -40.54
CA ARG A 329 7.70 -45.72 -39.78
C ARG A 329 8.11 -45.66 -38.30
N HIS A 330 7.21 -45.77 -37.32
CA HIS A 330 5.99 -46.55 -37.18
C HIS A 330 4.92 -45.82 -36.36
#